data_AF-A0A7W1C412-F1
#
_entry.id   AF-A0A7W1C412-F1
#
_cell.length_a   1.000
_cell.length_b   1.000
_cell.length_c   1.000
_cell.angle_alpha   90.00
_cell.angle_beta   90.00
_cell.angle_gamma   90.00
#
_symmetry.space_group_name_H-M   'P 1'
#
loop_
_entity.id
_entity.type
_entity.pdbx_description
1 polymer ?
#
loop_
_entity_poly.entity_id
_entity_poly.type
_entity_poly.pdbx_seq_one_letter_code
_entity_poly.pdbx_strand_id
1 'polypeptide(L)'
;MARDALVREAKDLIDRIAAEPRAAGSEGESRARTFCGDYLARAGFAVTEEEFAYSALPGRWAVPFFGLLSLTWFAVLAAALDRTVPEQTVREAMTFLPLLPILYLAAQRMIRRPRYMLRRATNMVAIRGGAPRIWLMAHLDSKSQPVPMLARIGGIMLASGAMVVTIIASFSRSIYDLGNVFWIPVTIAGIVGSLAVLLSTVGNRSPGALDNASGVAAALLTAAGAPSQTPVGVLLTSAEELGLGGAWAWVRNQSQRHATRHIRHAINFDSLDDVGTLTCMANPDNPFVGALQLAASEVGSDLAVRRVLPGIMVDSTALNRSDWDAVTISKGDFSSLARIHTPGDTSGRLDGSGVAEAVEMVANFIKRET
;
A
#
# COMPACT_ATOMS: atom_id res chain seq x y z
N MET A 1 13.69 5.36 26.84
CA MET A 1 14.88 5.64 26.01
C MET A 1 14.87 7.12 25.71
N ALA A 2 16.00 7.82 25.72
CA ALA A 2 16.04 9.21 25.25
C ALA A 2 15.70 9.24 23.75
N ARG A 3 14.89 10.21 23.30
CA ARG A 3 14.41 10.30 21.91
C ARG A 3 15.56 10.20 20.90
N ASP A 4 16.68 10.87 21.13
CA ASP A 4 17.85 10.82 20.25
C ASP A 4 18.43 9.41 20.07
N ALA A 5 18.38 8.57 21.11
CA ALA A 5 18.83 7.18 21.00
C ALA A 5 17.84 6.36 20.17
N LEU A 6 16.54 6.60 20.32
CA LEU A 6 15.50 5.95 19.52
C LEU A 6 15.59 6.34 18.04
N VAL A 7 15.88 7.61 17.73
CA VAL A 7 16.11 8.10 16.36
C VAL A 7 17.30 7.38 15.73
N ARG A 8 18.43 7.28 16.44
CA ARG A 8 19.62 6.57 15.94
C ARG A 8 19.37 5.08 15.72
N GLU A 9 18.64 4.44 16.61
CA GLU A 9 18.30 3.02 16.48
C GLU A 9 17.31 2.78 15.33
N ALA A 10 16.31 3.64 15.17
CA ALA A 10 15.41 3.63 14.01
C ALA A 10 16.18 3.76 12.70
N LYS A 11 17.13 4.70 12.64
CA LYS A 11 17.99 4.89 11.48
C LYS A 11 18.82 3.64 11.15
N ASP A 12 19.48 3.04 12.13
CA ASP A 12 20.24 1.80 11.92
C ASP A 12 19.36 0.67 11.38
N LEU A 13 18.16 0.49 11.95
CA LEU A 13 17.20 -0.50 11.45
C LEU A 13 16.80 -0.22 9.99
N ILE A 14 16.47 1.02 9.65
CA ILE A 14 16.12 1.41 8.27
C ILE A 14 17.30 1.11 7.33
N ASP A 15 18.52 1.48 7.69
CA ASP A 15 19.72 1.24 6.88
C ASP A 15 19.96 -0.25 6.63
N ARG A 16 19.76 -1.10 7.63
CA ARG A 16 19.97 -2.55 7.51
C ARG A 16 18.86 -3.24 6.74
N ILE A 17 17.60 -2.85 6.95
CA ILE A 17 16.45 -3.42 6.24
C ILE A 17 16.49 -2.97 4.78
N ALA A 18 16.77 -1.69 4.51
CA ALA A 18 16.84 -1.08 3.18
C ALA A 18 18.25 -1.09 2.55
N ALA A 19 19.11 -2.02 2.96
CA ALA A 19 20.41 -2.22 2.33
C ALA A 19 20.29 -2.62 0.85
N GLU A 20 19.19 -3.27 0.47
CA GLU A 20 18.92 -3.71 -0.90
C GLU A 20 17.40 -3.83 -1.19
N PRO A 21 16.99 -3.94 -2.46
CA PRO A 21 15.59 -4.19 -2.83
C PRO A 21 15.06 -5.53 -2.32
N ARG A 22 13.82 -5.53 -1.80
CA ARG A 22 13.18 -6.67 -1.13
C ARG A 22 11.89 -7.10 -1.83
N ALA A 23 11.88 -7.29 -3.15
CA ALA A 23 10.67 -7.82 -3.80
C ALA A 23 10.20 -9.13 -3.16
N ALA A 24 8.88 -9.33 -3.09
CA ALA A 24 8.29 -10.52 -2.48
C ALA A 24 8.83 -11.83 -3.06
N GLY A 25 9.32 -12.71 -2.19
CA GLY A 25 9.96 -13.98 -2.52
C GLY A 25 11.42 -13.87 -2.98
N SER A 26 12.04 -12.69 -2.91
CA SER A 26 13.45 -12.50 -3.28
C SER A 26 14.40 -12.86 -2.13
N GLU A 27 15.69 -13.04 -2.47
CA GLU A 27 16.71 -13.22 -1.45
C GLU A 27 16.89 -12.00 -0.54
N GLY A 28 16.73 -10.78 -1.08
CA GLY A 28 16.84 -9.54 -0.31
C GLY A 28 15.76 -9.45 0.76
N GLU A 29 14.52 -9.82 0.40
CA GLU A 29 13.45 -9.96 1.38
C GLU A 29 13.78 -11.05 2.43
N SER A 30 14.32 -12.20 2.01
CA SER A 30 14.69 -13.28 2.93
C SER A 30 15.77 -12.87 3.93
N ARG A 31 16.78 -12.11 3.49
CA ARG A 31 17.85 -11.59 4.37
C ARG A 31 17.31 -10.55 5.34
N ALA A 32 16.47 -9.62 4.88
CA ALA A 32 15.80 -8.67 5.74
C ALA A 32 14.91 -9.37 6.77
N ARG A 33 14.16 -10.40 6.36
CA ARG A 33 13.31 -11.20 7.26
C ARG A 33 14.12 -11.89 8.33
N THR A 34 15.24 -12.51 7.96
CA THR A 34 16.16 -13.16 8.90
C THR A 34 16.67 -12.14 9.93
N PHE A 35 17.11 -10.98 9.46
CA PHE A 35 17.57 -9.89 10.33
C PHE A 35 16.49 -9.43 11.33
N CYS A 36 15.26 -9.20 10.85
CA CYS A 36 14.13 -8.81 11.70
C CYS A 36 13.76 -9.91 12.70
N GLY A 37 13.80 -11.18 12.28
CA GLY A 37 13.57 -12.33 13.13
C GLY A 37 14.59 -12.42 14.26
N ASP A 38 15.88 -12.31 13.94
CA ASP A 38 16.96 -12.29 14.92
C ASP A 38 16.83 -11.13 15.91
N TYR A 39 16.40 -9.96 15.42
CA TYR A 39 16.14 -8.80 16.27
C TYR A 39 15.03 -9.08 17.30
N LEU A 40 13.89 -9.61 16.86
CA LEU A 40 12.76 -9.95 17.75
C LEU A 40 13.09 -11.12 18.68
N ALA A 41 13.84 -12.12 18.21
CA ALA A 41 14.27 -13.25 19.04
C ALA A 41 15.14 -12.76 20.21
N ARG A 42 16.07 -11.83 19.97
CA ARG A 42 16.85 -11.17 21.05
C ARG A 42 15.98 -10.37 22.02
N ALA A 43 14.85 -9.84 21.56
CA ALA A 43 13.84 -9.18 22.40
C ALA A 43 12.89 -10.16 23.10
N GLY A 44 13.14 -11.47 23.02
CA GLY A 44 12.39 -12.51 23.72
C GLY A 44 11.11 -12.97 23.02
N PHE A 45 10.96 -12.70 21.73
CA PHE A 45 9.84 -13.22 20.94
C PHE A 45 10.12 -14.63 20.41
N ALA A 46 9.08 -15.47 20.38
CA ALA A 46 9.09 -16.69 19.59
C ALA A 46 8.77 -16.36 18.14
N VAL A 47 9.76 -16.51 17.25
CA VAL A 47 9.66 -16.17 15.83
C VAL A 47 9.35 -17.41 15.00
N THR A 48 8.40 -17.28 14.08
CA THR A 48 7.98 -18.32 13.14
C THR A 48 7.81 -17.72 11.75
N GLU A 49 8.04 -18.53 10.73
CA GLU A 49 7.80 -18.17 9.33
C GLU A 49 6.54 -18.88 8.83
N GLU A 50 5.67 -18.14 8.13
CA GLU A 50 4.46 -18.67 7.53
C GLU A 50 4.52 -18.51 6.01
N GLU A 51 4.82 -19.61 5.32
CA GLU A 51 4.79 -19.65 3.87
C GLU A 51 3.34 -19.60 3.33
N PHE A 52 3.16 -18.90 2.21
CA PHE A 52 1.88 -18.85 1.52
C PHE A 52 2.06 -18.73 0.00
N ALA A 53 0.98 -19.06 -0.71
CA ALA A 53 0.88 -18.84 -2.15
C ALA A 53 -0.07 -17.67 -2.44
N TYR A 54 0.32 -16.82 -3.38
CA TYR A 54 -0.48 -15.69 -3.85
C TYR A 54 -0.43 -15.57 -5.38
N SER A 55 -1.39 -14.85 -5.94
CA SER A 55 -1.46 -14.58 -7.38
C SER A 55 -0.77 -13.26 -7.66
N ALA A 56 0.39 -13.28 -8.31
CA ALA A 56 1.10 -12.04 -8.66
C ALA A 56 0.44 -11.27 -9.82
N LEU A 57 -0.50 -11.89 -10.55
CA LEU A 57 -1.12 -11.31 -11.75
C LEU A 57 -1.79 -9.95 -11.51
N PRO A 58 -2.71 -9.76 -10.53
CA PRO A 58 -3.35 -8.47 -10.30
C PRO A 58 -2.35 -7.38 -9.90
N GLY A 59 -1.48 -7.65 -8.92
CA GLY A 59 -0.50 -6.67 -8.44
C GLY A 59 0.50 -6.24 -9.52
N ARG A 60 0.90 -7.16 -10.40
CA ARG A 60 1.91 -6.88 -11.44
C ARG A 60 1.33 -6.25 -12.70
N TRP A 61 0.11 -6.65 -13.09
CA TRP A 61 -0.40 -6.38 -14.43
C TRP A 61 -1.74 -5.63 -14.48
N ALA A 62 -2.49 -5.51 -13.38
CA ALA A 62 -3.79 -4.83 -13.43
C ALA A 62 -3.65 -3.39 -13.93
N VAL A 63 -2.72 -2.62 -13.36
CA VAL A 63 -2.48 -1.22 -13.77
C VAL A 63 -2.02 -1.13 -15.23
N PRO A 64 -0.98 -1.84 -15.70
CA PRO A 64 -0.63 -1.88 -17.12
C PRO A 64 -1.78 -2.28 -18.05
N PHE A 65 -2.60 -3.27 -17.66
CA PHE A 65 -3.75 -3.68 -18.47
C PHE A 65 -4.83 -2.60 -18.56
N PHE A 66 -5.09 -1.86 -17.47
CA PHE A 66 -5.96 -0.68 -17.54
C PHE A 66 -5.40 0.36 -18.51
N GLY A 67 -4.09 0.64 -18.44
CA GLY A 67 -3.42 1.54 -19.38
C GLY A 67 -3.54 1.06 -20.84
N LEU A 68 -3.37 -0.24 -21.10
CA LEU A 68 -3.51 -0.81 -22.44
C LEU A 68 -4.94 -0.68 -22.97
N LEU A 69 -5.94 -0.99 -22.14
CA LEU A 69 -7.34 -0.89 -22.53
C LEU A 69 -7.72 0.57 -22.82
N SER A 70 -7.36 1.50 -21.95
CA SER A 70 -7.58 2.93 -22.17
C SER A 70 -6.84 3.44 -23.41
N LEU A 71 -5.60 3.02 -23.63
CA LEU A 71 -4.84 3.39 -24.83
C LEU A 71 -5.50 2.88 -26.10
N THR A 72 -5.95 1.63 -26.10
CA THR A 72 -6.66 1.02 -27.24
C THR A 72 -7.95 1.78 -27.52
N TRP A 73 -8.68 2.16 -26.48
CA TRP A 73 -9.90 2.96 -26.58
C TRP A 73 -9.66 4.31 -27.24
N PHE A 74 -8.65 5.06 -26.79
CA PHE A 74 -8.29 6.35 -27.40
C PHE A 74 -7.71 6.19 -28.81
N ALA A 75 -7.02 5.10 -29.12
CA ALA A 75 -6.53 4.82 -30.47
C ALA A 75 -7.69 4.56 -31.45
N VAL A 76 -8.73 3.84 -31.01
CA VAL A 76 -9.96 3.65 -31.79
C VAL A 76 -10.68 4.98 -32.01
N LEU A 77 -10.79 5.81 -30.96
CA LEU A 77 -11.33 7.16 -31.10
C LEU A 77 -10.52 8.00 -32.10
N ALA A 78 -9.19 7.98 -32.02
CA ALA A 78 -8.31 8.70 -32.93
C ALA A 78 -8.51 8.29 -34.40
N ALA A 79 -8.52 6.98 -34.66
CA ALA A 79 -8.70 6.42 -36.01
C ALA A 79 -10.07 6.77 -36.61
N ALA A 80 -11.04 7.08 -35.76
CA ALA A 80 -12.38 7.43 -36.18
C ALA A 80 -12.60 8.91 -36.45
N LEU A 81 -11.78 9.79 -35.88
CA LEU A 81 -11.81 11.22 -36.23
C LEU A 81 -11.48 11.46 -37.70
N ASP A 82 -10.77 10.53 -38.33
CA ASP A 82 -10.47 10.54 -39.76
C ASP A 82 -11.66 10.08 -40.63
N ARG A 83 -12.71 9.50 -40.02
CA ARG A 83 -13.90 9.01 -40.73
C ARG A 83 -15.06 10.01 -40.61
N THR A 84 -15.87 10.09 -41.65
CA THR A 84 -16.98 11.06 -41.79
C THR A 84 -18.17 10.85 -40.85
N VAL A 85 -18.14 9.87 -39.92
CA VAL A 85 -19.26 9.59 -39.01
C VAL A 85 -18.79 9.46 -37.53
N PRO A 86 -18.52 10.60 -36.85
CA PRO A 86 -18.07 10.60 -35.46
C PRO A 86 -19.06 9.98 -34.48
N GLU A 87 -20.37 10.09 -34.74
CA GLU A 87 -21.43 9.60 -33.84
C GLU A 87 -21.40 8.08 -33.64
N GLN A 88 -21.22 7.32 -34.74
CA GLN A 88 -21.20 5.86 -34.69
C GLN A 88 -19.99 5.37 -33.90
N THR A 89 -18.83 5.98 -34.10
CA THR A 89 -17.61 5.52 -33.44
C THR A 89 -17.58 5.86 -31.96
N VAL A 90 -18.14 7.01 -31.56
CA VAL A 90 -18.28 7.32 -30.13
C VAL A 90 -19.21 6.30 -29.46
N ARG A 91 -20.29 5.85 -30.12
CA ARG A 91 -21.15 4.77 -29.60
C ARG A 91 -20.42 3.44 -29.49
N GLU A 92 -19.62 3.07 -30.49
CA GLU A 92 -18.78 1.87 -30.45
C GLU A 92 -17.75 1.95 -29.30
N ALA A 93 -17.15 3.12 -29.09
CA ALA A 93 -16.26 3.38 -27.97
C ALA A 93 -16.95 3.21 -26.60
N MET A 94 -18.23 3.57 -26.46
CA MET A 94 -18.97 3.36 -25.20
C MET A 94 -19.10 1.88 -24.80
N THR A 95 -19.00 0.94 -25.75
CA THR A 95 -19.11 -0.51 -25.45
C THR A 95 -17.95 -1.04 -24.60
N PHE A 96 -16.83 -0.31 -24.52
CA PHE A 96 -15.67 -0.67 -23.70
C PHE A 96 -15.79 -0.22 -22.24
N LEU A 97 -16.66 0.73 -21.92
CA LEU A 97 -16.79 1.28 -20.56
C LEU A 97 -17.14 0.23 -19.50
N PRO A 98 -18.07 -0.72 -19.75
CA PRO A 98 -18.37 -1.78 -18.77
C PRO A 98 -17.17 -2.71 -18.48
N LEU A 99 -16.17 -2.78 -19.35
CA LEU A 99 -15.00 -3.63 -19.12
C LEU A 99 -14.15 -3.13 -17.95
N LEU A 100 -14.14 -1.82 -17.67
CA LEU A 100 -13.35 -1.26 -16.57
C LEU A 100 -13.79 -1.77 -15.18
N PRO A 101 -15.08 -1.66 -14.77
CA PRO A 101 -15.53 -2.23 -13.51
C PRO A 101 -15.44 -3.76 -13.49
N ILE A 102 -15.65 -4.44 -14.63
CA ILE A 102 -15.48 -5.90 -14.71
C ILE A 102 -14.03 -6.31 -14.41
N LEU A 103 -13.05 -5.63 -15.02
CA LEU A 103 -11.63 -5.88 -14.78
C LEU A 103 -11.24 -5.59 -13.34
N TYR A 104 -11.76 -4.50 -12.76
CA TYR A 104 -11.52 -4.18 -11.35
C TYR A 104 -12.06 -5.28 -10.42
N LEU A 105 -13.30 -5.72 -10.62
CA LEU A 105 -13.91 -6.79 -9.83
C LEU A 105 -13.19 -8.13 -10.03
N ALA A 106 -12.75 -8.43 -11.25
CA ALA A 106 -11.95 -9.61 -11.56
C ALA A 106 -10.60 -9.57 -10.83
N ALA A 107 -9.91 -8.43 -10.83
CA ALA A 107 -8.65 -8.23 -10.12
C ALA A 107 -8.83 -8.43 -8.60
N GLN A 108 -9.85 -7.80 -8.00
CA GLN A 108 -10.19 -7.97 -6.58
C GLN A 108 -10.50 -9.42 -6.24
N ARG A 109 -11.21 -10.13 -7.12
CA ARG A 109 -11.51 -11.56 -6.93
C ARG A 109 -10.26 -12.43 -7.02
N MET A 110 -9.35 -12.15 -7.95
CA MET A 110 -8.09 -12.88 -8.11
C MET A 110 -7.14 -12.69 -6.93
N ILE A 111 -7.09 -11.50 -6.33
CA ILE A 111 -6.35 -11.24 -5.09
C ILE A 111 -6.84 -12.17 -3.98
N ARG A 112 -8.17 -12.28 -3.80
CA ARG A 112 -8.77 -13.08 -2.71
C ARG A 112 -8.78 -14.58 -2.99
N ARG A 113 -8.70 -14.99 -4.26
CA ARG A 113 -8.72 -16.38 -4.71
C ARG A 113 -7.58 -16.62 -5.70
N PRO A 114 -6.34 -16.77 -5.20
CA PRO A 114 -5.18 -16.89 -6.07
C PRO A 114 -5.26 -18.17 -6.90
N ARG A 115 -5.24 -18.03 -8.23
CA ARG A 115 -5.29 -19.16 -9.19
C ARG A 115 -4.26 -19.06 -10.30
N TYR A 116 -3.84 -17.84 -10.65
CA TYR A 116 -3.00 -17.56 -11.80
C TYR A 116 -1.68 -16.94 -11.37
N MET A 117 -0.61 -17.21 -12.13
CA MET A 117 0.74 -16.73 -11.81
C MET A 117 1.10 -16.91 -10.33
N LEU A 118 0.87 -18.12 -9.82
CA LEU A 118 1.12 -18.42 -8.41
C LEU A 118 2.59 -18.22 -8.09
N ARG A 119 2.84 -17.46 -7.03
CA ARG A 119 4.15 -17.25 -6.42
C ARG A 119 4.07 -17.64 -4.96
N ARG A 120 5.23 -17.97 -4.39
CA ARG A 120 5.41 -18.24 -2.96
C ARG A 120 6.05 -17.03 -2.32
N ALA A 121 5.65 -16.77 -1.09
CA ALA A 121 6.19 -15.73 -0.23
C ALA A 121 6.04 -16.19 1.22
N THR A 122 6.67 -15.47 2.14
CA THR A 122 6.76 -15.88 3.54
C THR A 122 6.51 -14.67 4.43
N ASN A 123 5.46 -14.76 5.25
CA ASN A 123 5.26 -13.83 6.35
C ASN A 123 6.15 -14.22 7.53
N MET A 124 6.56 -13.24 8.32
CA MET A 124 7.20 -13.48 9.62
C MET A 124 6.22 -13.16 10.72
N VAL A 125 6.05 -14.09 11.65
CA VAL A 125 5.16 -13.97 12.81
C VAL A 125 5.99 -14.13 14.07
N ALA A 126 5.94 -13.15 14.96
CA ALA A 126 6.63 -13.20 16.24
C ALA A 126 5.65 -12.94 17.38
N ILE A 127 5.72 -13.74 18.45
CA ILE A 127 4.80 -13.64 19.59
C ILE A 127 5.58 -13.59 20.90
N ARG A 128 5.16 -12.73 21.83
CA ARG A 128 5.66 -12.67 23.21
C ARG A 128 4.50 -12.46 24.19
N GLY A 129 4.61 -13.03 25.39
CA GLY A 129 3.61 -12.83 26.45
C GLY A 129 2.32 -13.64 26.32
N GLY A 130 2.30 -14.72 25.52
CA GLY A 130 1.12 -15.57 25.32
C GLY A 130 0.30 -15.18 24.09
N ALA A 131 -1.02 -15.31 24.14
CA ALA A 131 -1.89 -14.97 23.00
C ALA A 131 -1.96 -13.44 22.79
N PRO A 132 -1.48 -12.91 21.65
CA PRO A 132 -1.43 -11.47 21.44
C PRO A 132 -2.80 -10.79 21.50
N ARG A 133 -2.88 -9.68 22.25
CA ARG A 133 -4.06 -8.78 22.22
C ARG A 133 -3.91 -7.70 21.16
N ILE A 134 -2.68 -7.27 20.92
CA ILE A 134 -2.31 -6.23 19.95
C ILE A 134 -1.29 -6.81 18.98
N TRP A 135 -1.56 -6.65 17.69
CA TRP A 135 -0.65 -6.98 16.60
C TRP A 135 -0.01 -5.72 16.04
N LEU A 136 1.31 -5.71 15.97
CA LEU A 136 2.11 -4.69 15.30
C LEU A 136 2.46 -5.23 13.91
N MET A 137 2.09 -4.49 12.87
CA MET A 137 2.21 -4.93 11.49
C MET A 137 3.03 -3.96 10.67
N ALA A 138 3.74 -4.49 9.69
CA ALA A 138 4.33 -3.73 8.59
C ALA A 138 4.59 -4.70 7.44
N HIS A 139 4.64 -4.22 6.20
CA HIS A 139 5.09 -5.07 5.11
C HIS A 139 6.60 -4.96 4.92
N LEU A 140 7.21 -6.10 4.67
CA LEU A 140 8.65 -6.22 4.50
C LEU A 140 9.05 -6.05 3.03
N ASP A 141 8.19 -6.47 2.10
CA ASP A 141 8.49 -6.38 0.69
C ASP A 141 8.55 -4.94 0.20
N SER A 142 9.36 -4.70 -0.84
CA SER A 142 9.41 -3.43 -1.55
C SER A 142 9.12 -3.62 -3.03
N LYS A 143 8.60 -2.58 -3.68
CA LYS A 143 8.54 -2.53 -5.15
C LYS A 143 9.17 -1.28 -5.73
N SER A 144 9.47 -1.36 -7.02
CA SER A 144 9.79 -0.21 -7.84
C SER A 144 8.92 -0.15 -9.08
N GLN A 145 8.69 1.06 -9.58
CA GLN A 145 8.00 1.31 -10.84
C GLN A 145 8.82 2.33 -11.64
N PRO A 146 8.87 2.21 -12.98
CA PRO A 146 9.60 3.17 -13.80
C PRO A 146 8.87 4.51 -13.90
N VAL A 147 7.54 4.50 -13.76
CA VAL A 147 6.70 5.69 -13.70
C VAL A 147 6.47 6.05 -12.23
N PRO A 148 6.89 7.24 -11.77
CA PRO A 148 6.63 7.70 -10.40
C PRO A 148 5.13 7.72 -10.08
N MET A 149 4.78 7.54 -8.80
CA MET A 149 3.37 7.47 -8.38
C MET A 149 2.58 8.72 -8.79
N LEU A 150 3.16 9.92 -8.65
CA LEU A 150 2.50 11.17 -9.07
C LEU A 150 2.21 11.22 -10.57
N ALA A 151 3.17 10.79 -11.40
CA ALA A 151 2.98 10.72 -12.84
C ALA A 151 1.90 9.70 -13.22
N ARG A 152 1.83 8.58 -12.49
CA ARG A 152 0.76 7.59 -12.66
C ARG A 152 -0.60 8.15 -12.27
N ILE A 153 -0.72 8.83 -11.11
CA ILE A 153 -1.96 9.48 -10.67
C ILE A 153 -2.40 10.52 -11.71
N GLY A 154 -1.49 11.38 -12.15
CA GLY A 154 -1.74 12.35 -13.21
C GLY A 154 -2.19 11.68 -14.51
N GLY A 155 -1.57 10.56 -14.89
CA GLY A 155 -1.97 9.77 -16.05
C GLY A 155 -3.39 9.19 -15.94
N ILE A 156 -3.75 8.65 -14.77
CA ILE A 156 -5.11 8.18 -14.48
C ILE A 156 -6.11 9.34 -14.57
N MET A 157 -5.80 10.48 -13.95
CA MET A 157 -6.68 11.66 -13.98
C MET A 157 -6.87 12.20 -15.39
N LEU A 158 -5.79 12.27 -16.18
CA LEU A 158 -5.82 12.77 -17.55
C LEU A 158 -6.63 11.82 -18.46
N ALA A 159 -6.36 10.51 -18.40
CA ALA A 159 -7.10 9.52 -19.18
C ALA A 159 -8.58 9.45 -18.79
N SER A 160 -8.88 9.45 -17.49
CA SER A 160 -10.26 9.41 -16.99
C SER A 160 -11.01 10.70 -17.32
N GLY A 161 -10.37 11.86 -17.18
CA GLY A 161 -10.94 13.16 -17.55
C GLY A 161 -11.27 13.23 -19.04
N ALA A 162 -10.34 12.83 -19.90
CA ALA A 162 -10.57 12.76 -21.34
C ALA A 162 -11.71 11.78 -21.71
N MET A 163 -11.81 10.66 -20.99
CA MET A 163 -12.89 9.70 -21.17
C MET A 163 -14.25 10.28 -20.73
N VAL A 164 -14.32 10.96 -19.58
CA VAL A 164 -15.53 11.65 -19.11
C VAL A 164 -15.96 12.75 -20.08
N VAL A 165 -15.02 13.57 -20.58
CA VAL A 165 -15.28 14.59 -21.58
C VAL A 165 -15.85 13.98 -22.86
N THR A 166 -15.28 12.87 -23.32
CA THR A 166 -15.77 12.13 -24.50
C THR A 166 -17.18 11.59 -24.27
N ILE A 167 -17.46 11.03 -23.08
CA ILE A 167 -18.81 10.54 -22.72
C ILE A 167 -19.82 11.69 -22.74
N ILE A 168 -19.52 12.82 -22.09
CA ILE A 168 -20.43 13.97 -22.05
C ILE A 168 -20.64 14.54 -23.46
N ALA A 169 -19.56 14.70 -24.22
CA ALA A 169 -19.60 15.16 -25.61
C ALA A 169 -20.45 14.24 -26.49
N SER A 170 -20.49 12.93 -26.20
CA SER A 170 -21.29 11.97 -26.97
C SER A 170 -22.80 12.22 -26.95
N PHE A 171 -23.28 12.95 -25.94
CA PHE A 171 -24.68 13.30 -25.79
C PHE A 171 -25.02 14.70 -26.34
N SER A 172 -24.04 15.42 -26.89
CA SER A 172 -24.23 16.81 -27.36
C SER A 172 -23.85 16.96 -28.82
N ARG A 173 -24.86 17.11 -29.69
CA ARG A 173 -24.69 17.36 -31.13
C ARG A 173 -23.77 18.56 -31.40
N SER A 174 -23.92 19.63 -30.62
CA SER A 174 -23.14 20.86 -30.78
C SER A 174 -21.65 20.69 -30.46
N ILE A 175 -21.25 19.69 -29.67
CA ILE A 175 -19.82 19.42 -29.40
C ILE A 175 -19.19 18.65 -30.56
N TYR A 176 -19.96 17.81 -31.27
CA TYR A 176 -19.47 17.16 -32.48
C TYR A 176 -19.11 18.17 -33.58
N ASP A 177 -19.87 19.27 -33.68
CA ASP A 177 -19.63 20.33 -34.67
C ASP A 177 -18.31 21.10 -34.43
N LEU A 178 -17.71 20.99 -33.24
CA LEU A 178 -16.37 21.53 -32.97
C LEU A 178 -15.26 20.78 -33.72
N GLY A 179 -15.56 19.58 -34.24
CA GLY A 179 -14.69 18.79 -35.10
C GLY A 179 -13.31 18.51 -34.48
N ASN A 180 -12.30 18.45 -35.35
CA ASN A 180 -10.94 18.04 -34.97
C ASN A 180 -10.28 18.96 -33.92
N VAL A 181 -10.66 20.25 -33.87
CA VAL A 181 -10.10 21.22 -32.92
C VAL A 181 -10.37 20.80 -31.47
N PHE A 182 -11.53 20.20 -31.21
CA PHE A 182 -11.88 19.71 -29.88
C PHE A 182 -11.36 18.29 -29.62
N TRP A 183 -11.53 17.39 -30.59
CA TRP A 183 -11.27 15.96 -30.37
C TRP A 183 -9.79 15.59 -30.38
N ILE A 184 -8.93 16.32 -31.10
CA ILE A 184 -7.48 16.07 -31.12
C ILE A 184 -6.88 16.27 -29.71
N PRO A 185 -7.07 17.41 -29.02
CA PRO A 185 -6.58 17.58 -27.65
C PRO A 185 -7.09 16.52 -26.66
N VAL A 186 -8.38 16.18 -26.71
CA VAL A 186 -8.99 15.15 -25.84
C VAL A 186 -8.31 13.79 -26.07
N THR A 187 -8.11 13.43 -27.33
CA THR A 187 -7.47 12.16 -27.72
C THR A 187 -6.00 12.12 -27.30
N ILE A 188 -5.25 13.20 -27.55
CA ILE A 188 -3.84 13.32 -27.12
C ILE A 188 -3.74 13.19 -25.60
N ALA A 189 -4.57 13.92 -24.84
CA ALA A 189 -4.62 13.82 -23.39
C ALA A 189 -4.88 12.38 -22.94
N GLY A 190 -5.88 11.72 -23.54
CA GLY A 190 -6.20 10.33 -23.29
C GLY A 190 -5.05 9.35 -23.53
N ILE A 191 -4.38 9.48 -24.68
CA ILE A 191 -3.22 8.64 -25.06
C ILE A 191 -2.07 8.86 -24.08
N VAL A 192 -1.69 10.11 -23.81
CA VAL A 192 -0.59 10.46 -22.90
C VAL A 192 -0.88 9.92 -21.50
N GLY A 193 -2.10 10.10 -21.00
CA GLY A 193 -2.50 9.58 -19.69
C GLY A 193 -2.44 8.05 -19.64
N SER A 194 -2.94 7.39 -20.69
CA SER A 194 -2.95 5.93 -20.79
C SER A 194 -1.54 5.34 -20.89
N LEU A 195 -0.61 6.00 -21.58
CA LEU A 195 0.79 5.58 -21.66
C LEU A 195 1.48 5.61 -20.29
N ALA A 196 1.26 6.65 -19.49
CA ALA A 196 1.80 6.71 -18.13
C ALA A 196 1.30 5.54 -17.26
N VAL A 197 0.02 5.17 -17.40
CA VAL A 197 -0.57 4.02 -16.70
C VAL A 197 -0.04 2.69 -17.23
N LEU A 198 0.05 2.53 -18.55
CA LEU A 198 0.56 1.33 -19.22
C LEU A 198 2.00 1.01 -18.80
N LEU A 199 2.84 2.04 -18.73
CA LEU A 199 4.25 1.92 -18.36
C LEU A 199 4.47 1.74 -16.85
N SER A 200 3.43 1.76 -16.02
CA SER A 200 3.52 1.57 -14.56
C SER A 200 3.74 0.11 -14.15
N THR A 201 4.67 -0.58 -14.81
CA THR A 201 5.05 -1.97 -14.53
C THR A 201 5.80 -2.12 -13.21
N VAL A 202 5.67 -3.26 -12.54
CA VAL A 202 6.36 -3.56 -11.28
C VAL A 202 7.74 -4.19 -11.52
N GLY A 203 8.75 -3.71 -10.79
CA GLY A 203 10.13 -4.23 -10.78
C GLY A 203 10.77 -4.18 -9.39
N ASN A 204 12.05 -4.54 -9.29
CA ASN A 204 12.78 -4.70 -8.01
C ASN A 204 14.06 -3.84 -7.92
N ARG A 205 13.93 -2.51 -8.06
CA ARG A 205 15.05 -1.55 -8.02
C ARG A 205 15.00 -0.58 -6.84
N SER A 206 13.91 -0.59 -6.07
CA SER A 206 13.74 0.28 -4.91
C SER A 206 14.16 -0.47 -3.66
N PRO A 207 15.12 0.06 -2.89
CA PRO A 207 15.39 -0.45 -1.55
C PRO A 207 14.20 -0.30 -0.60
N GLY A 208 13.23 0.58 -0.89
CA GLY A 208 12.01 0.67 -0.09
C GLY A 208 12.29 1.16 1.33
N ALA A 209 13.07 2.23 1.47
CA ALA A 209 13.43 2.76 2.78
C ALA A 209 12.24 3.42 3.49
N LEU A 210 11.55 4.32 2.80
CA LEU A 210 10.26 4.83 3.26
C LEU A 210 9.22 3.73 3.15
N ASP A 211 9.15 3.03 2.01
CA ASP A 211 8.13 2.04 1.68
C ASP A 211 8.73 0.61 1.54
N ASN A 212 8.89 -0.16 2.61
CA ASN A 212 8.42 0.15 3.97
C ASN A 212 9.40 -0.28 5.09
N ALA A 213 10.71 -0.09 4.89
CA ALA A 213 11.68 -0.34 5.97
C ALA A 213 11.42 0.53 7.22
N SER A 214 10.92 1.76 7.02
CA SER A 214 10.51 2.66 8.11
C SER A 214 9.40 2.08 8.98
N GLY A 215 8.34 1.52 8.38
CA GLY A 215 7.26 0.86 9.11
C GLY A 215 7.72 -0.41 9.81
N VAL A 216 8.58 -1.21 9.17
CA VAL A 216 9.20 -2.38 9.82
C VAL A 216 10.02 -1.96 11.03
N ALA A 217 10.86 -0.92 10.92
CA ALA A 217 11.63 -0.40 12.05
C ALA A 217 10.73 0.03 13.22
N ALA A 218 9.62 0.72 12.94
CA ALA A 218 8.65 1.09 13.97
C ALA A 218 8.04 -0.14 14.66
N ALA A 219 7.59 -1.13 13.89
CA ALA A 219 7.03 -2.37 14.45
C ALA A 219 8.03 -3.08 15.38
N LEU A 220 9.29 -3.19 14.96
CA LEU A 220 10.37 -3.81 15.74
C LEU A 220 10.67 -3.04 17.03
N LEU A 221 10.82 -1.72 16.96
CA LEU A 221 11.14 -0.88 18.12
C LEU A 221 9.99 -0.81 19.12
N THR A 222 8.75 -0.65 18.66
CA THR A 222 7.58 -0.68 19.52
C THR A 222 7.45 -2.04 20.22
N ALA A 223 7.66 -3.15 19.50
CA ALA A 223 7.62 -4.49 20.07
C ALA A 223 8.72 -4.71 21.12
N ALA A 224 9.96 -4.34 20.81
CA ALA A 224 11.10 -4.49 21.71
C ALA A 224 10.97 -3.62 22.96
N GLY A 225 10.41 -2.41 22.82
CA GLY A 225 10.20 -1.45 23.90
C GLY A 225 8.98 -1.73 24.79
N ALA A 226 8.05 -2.59 24.36
CA ALA A 226 6.91 -3.00 25.19
C ALA A 226 7.39 -3.86 26.38
N PRO A 227 6.70 -3.81 27.55
CA PRO A 227 7.03 -4.68 28.68
C PRO A 227 7.03 -6.18 28.29
N SER A 228 7.91 -6.96 28.90
CA SER A 228 8.11 -8.38 28.54
C SER A 228 6.89 -9.27 28.79
N GLN A 229 6.02 -8.87 29.73
CA GLN A 229 4.78 -9.57 30.06
C GLN A 229 3.60 -9.14 29.18
N THR A 230 3.74 -8.07 28.39
CA THR A 230 2.66 -7.58 27.53
C THR A 230 2.46 -8.55 26.35
N PRO A 231 1.25 -9.12 26.16
CA PRO A 231 0.95 -10.02 25.07
C PRO A 231 0.88 -9.28 23.73
N VAL A 232 2.02 -9.20 23.04
CA VAL A 232 2.18 -8.50 21.75
C VAL A 232 2.59 -9.49 20.66
N GLY A 233 1.96 -9.34 19.51
CA GLY A 233 2.31 -10.03 18.28
C GLY A 233 2.95 -9.06 17.29
N VAL A 234 3.92 -9.52 16.53
CA VAL A 234 4.46 -8.82 15.37
C VAL A 234 4.19 -9.66 14.14
N LEU A 235 3.67 -9.03 13.08
CA LEU A 235 3.49 -9.65 11.78
C LEU A 235 4.17 -8.77 10.73
N LEU A 236 5.24 -9.29 10.14
CA LEU A 236 5.83 -8.70 8.96
C LEU A 236 5.31 -9.43 7.73
N THR A 237 4.49 -8.75 6.94
CA THR A 237 3.87 -9.34 5.76
C THR A 237 4.81 -9.31 4.57
N SER A 238 4.58 -10.22 3.63
CA SER A 238 5.19 -10.23 2.31
C SER A 238 4.12 -10.04 1.24
N ALA A 239 4.52 -9.61 0.04
CA ALA A 239 3.62 -9.39 -1.10
C ALA A 239 2.48 -8.40 -0.83
N GLU A 240 2.68 -7.41 0.06
CA GLU A 240 1.75 -6.27 0.20
C GLU A 240 1.61 -5.57 -1.14
N GLU A 241 2.77 -5.33 -1.75
CA GLU A 241 2.97 -4.55 -2.96
C GLU A 241 2.34 -5.20 -4.21
N LEU A 242 1.98 -6.48 -4.06
CA LEU A 242 1.36 -7.35 -5.06
C LEU A 242 -0.09 -7.71 -4.70
N GLY A 243 -0.75 -6.86 -3.91
CA GLY A 243 -2.18 -6.93 -3.60
C GLY A 243 -2.49 -7.48 -2.21
N LEU A 244 -1.71 -7.14 -1.20
CA LEU A 244 -1.90 -7.55 0.20
C LEU A 244 -1.81 -9.07 0.40
N GLY A 245 -0.97 -9.74 -0.39
CA GLY A 245 -0.90 -11.21 -0.44
C GLY A 245 -0.66 -11.84 0.93
N GLY A 246 0.31 -11.31 1.67
CA GLY A 246 0.68 -11.75 3.01
C GLY A 246 -0.43 -11.54 4.02
N ALA A 247 -1.02 -10.35 4.09
CA ALA A 247 -2.11 -10.08 5.02
C ALA A 247 -3.35 -10.94 4.74
N TRP A 248 -3.75 -11.11 3.47
CA TRP A 248 -4.87 -12.00 3.13
C TRP A 248 -4.60 -13.46 3.51
N ALA A 249 -3.38 -13.95 3.26
CA ALA A 249 -2.99 -15.30 3.62
C ALA A 249 -3.01 -15.50 5.14
N TRP A 250 -2.44 -14.55 5.89
CA TRP A 250 -2.38 -14.62 7.34
C TRP A 250 -3.77 -14.59 7.97
N VAL A 251 -4.62 -13.64 7.58
CA VAL A 251 -5.99 -13.54 8.10
C VAL A 251 -6.78 -14.82 7.84
N ARG A 252 -6.66 -15.42 6.64
CA ARG A 252 -7.28 -16.70 6.31
C ARG A 252 -6.79 -17.82 7.24
N ASN A 253 -5.49 -17.89 7.52
CA ASN A 253 -4.92 -18.87 8.44
C ASN A 253 -5.42 -18.64 9.88
N GLN A 254 -5.51 -17.39 10.34
CA GLN A 254 -6.02 -17.05 11.67
C GLN A 254 -7.49 -17.46 11.84
N SER A 255 -8.34 -17.18 10.85
CA SER A 255 -9.75 -17.60 10.86
C SER A 255 -9.93 -19.12 10.89
N GLN A 256 -8.99 -19.89 10.34
CA GLN A 256 -9.02 -21.35 10.41
C GLN A 256 -8.55 -21.90 11.76
N ARG A 257 -7.58 -21.24 12.40
CA ARG A 257 -7.01 -21.68 13.69
C ARG A 257 -7.89 -21.33 14.90
N HIS A 258 -8.69 -20.28 14.80
CA HIS A 258 -9.50 -19.80 15.91
C HIS A 258 -10.97 -19.70 15.50
N ALA A 259 -11.74 -20.74 15.81
CA ALA A 259 -13.18 -20.78 15.61
C ALA A 259 -13.95 -19.80 16.53
N THR A 260 -13.30 -19.25 17.56
CA THR A 260 -13.89 -18.29 18.50
C THR A 260 -13.55 -16.85 18.13
N ARG A 261 -14.59 -16.03 17.94
CA ARG A 261 -14.56 -14.59 17.64
C ARG A 261 -14.06 -13.76 18.83
N HIS A 262 -12.77 -13.82 19.14
CA HIS A 262 -12.15 -12.74 19.91
C HIS A 262 -11.76 -11.64 18.93
N ILE A 263 -12.27 -10.43 19.15
CA ILE A 263 -11.85 -9.24 18.43
C ILE A 263 -10.34 -9.09 18.67
N ARG A 264 -9.58 -8.93 17.58
CA ARG A 264 -8.13 -8.77 17.61
C ARG A 264 -7.77 -7.44 16.98
N HIS A 265 -6.81 -6.78 17.60
CA HIS A 265 -6.46 -5.41 17.27
C HIS A 265 -5.14 -5.39 16.52
N ALA A 266 -5.05 -4.56 15.48
CA ALA A 266 -3.83 -4.47 14.68
C ALA A 266 -3.48 -3.01 14.36
N ILE A 267 -2.21 -2.68 14.53
CA ILE A 267 -1.63 -1.39 14.16
C ILE A 267 -0.62 -1.67 13.06
N ASN A 268 -0.96 -1.30 11.83
CA ASN A 268 -0.07 -1.38 10.68
C ASN A 268 0.76 -0.10 10.58
N PHE A 269 2.08 -0.23 10.47
CA PHE A 269 2.99 0.88 10.19
C PHE A 269 3.34 0.86 8.70
N ASP A 270 3.11 1.98 8.04
CA ASP A 270 3.28 2.10 6.59
C ASP A 270 3.78 3.49 6.25
N SER A 271 4.98 3.57 5.65
CA SER A 271 5.57 4.81 5.15
C SER A 271 5.67 5.89 6.24
N LEU A 272 6.64 5.74 7.15
CA LEU A 272 6.94 6.70 8.21
C LEU A 272 8.12 7.59 7.80
N ASP A 273 7.81 8.71 7.15
CA ASP A 273 8.78 9.75 6.78
C ASP A 273 9.13 10.66 7.96
N ASP A 274 10.27 11.33 7.88
CA ASP A 274 10.72 12.28 8.93
C ASP A 274 10.01 13.63 8.84
N VAL A 275 9.33 13.88 7.72
CA VAL A 275 8.56 15.10 7.45
C VAL A 275 7.07 14.79 7.31
N GLY A 276 6.26 15.84 7.39
CA GLY A 276 4.81 15.73 7.21
C GLY A 276 4.05 15.30 8.45
N THR A 277 2.77 14.98 8.24
CA THR A 277 1.79 14.79 9.32
C THR A 277 1.64 13.31 9.67
N LEU A 278 1.77 12.98 10.95
CA LEU A 278 1.45 11.65 11.45
C LEU A 278 -0.06 11.40 11.29
N THR A 279 -0.40 10.36 10.55
CA THR A 279 -1.77 10.06 10.13
C THR A 279 -2.16 8.64 10.52
N CYS A 280 -3.26 8.51 11.25
CA CYS A 280 -3.99 7.28 11.46
C CYS A 280 -5.06 7.12 10.38
N MET A 281 -4.90 6.12 9.51
CA MET A 281 -5.90 5.70 8.55
C MET A 281 -6.77 4.61 9.17
N ALA A 282 -8.06 4.91 9.36
CA ALA A 282 -9.00 4.03 10.03
C ALA A 282 -10.43 4.19 9.49
N ASN A 283 -11.26 3.18 9.74
CA ASN A 283 -12.71 3.35 9.64
C ASN A 283 -13.18 4.31 10.76
N PRO A 284 -14.20 5.15 10.53
CA PRO A 284 -14.70 6.10 11.54
C PRO A 284 -15.10 5.44 12.86
N ASP A 285 -15.65 4.23 12.76
CA ASP A 285 -16.19 3.49 13.91
C ASP A 285 -15.12 2.60 14.57
N ASN A 286 -13.85 2.70 14.15
CA ASN A 286 -12.79 1.89 14.73
C ASN A 286 -12.53 2.34 16.19
N PRO A 287 -12.61 1.41 17.17
CA PRO A 287 -12.55 1.75 18.59
C PRO A 287 -11.20 2.33 19.05
N PHE A 288 -10.12 2.16 18.27
CA PHE A 288 -8.78 2.64 18.64
C PHE A 288 -8.53 4.10 18.40
N VAL A 289 -9.30 4.73 17.50
CA VAL A 289 -8.97 6.06 17.02
C VAL A 289 -8.85 7.05 18.18
N GLY A 290 -9.83 7.07 19.09
CA GLY A 290 -9.82 7.97 20.24
C GLY A 290 -8.66 7.69 21.21
N ALA A 291 -8.37 6.41 21.48
CA ALA A 291 -7.28 6.02 22.36
C ALA A 291 -5.90 6.36 21.78
N LEU A 292 -5.71 6.18 20.47
CA LEU A 292 -4.49 6.57 19.75
C LEU A 292 -4.30 8.08 19.72
N GLN A 293 -5.36 8.84 19.46
CA GLN A 293 -5.28 10.32 19.49
C GLN A 293 -4.90 10.83 20.88
N LEU A 294 -5.49 10.25 21.92
CA LEU A 294 -5.14 10.59 23.30
C LEU A 294 -3.68 10.23 23.60
N ALA A 295 -3.25 9.01 23.23
CA ALA A 295 -1.87 8.58 23.40
C ALA A 295 -0.85 9.47 22.66
N ALA A 296 -1.21 9.97 21.47
CA ALA A 296 -0.41 10.91 20.69
C ALA A 296 -0.30 12.28 21.39
N SER A 297 -1.42 12.82 21.89
CA SER A 297 -1.44 14.12 22.57
C SER A 297 -0.54 14.17 23.81
N GLU A 298 -0.45 13.07 24.56
CA GLU A 298 0.37 12.98 25.77
C GLU A 298 1.87 12.98 25.49
N VAL A 299 2.27 12.50 24.31
CA VAL A 299 3.67 12.56 23.85
C VAL A 299 3.93 13.80 22.99
N GLY A 300 2.99 14.75 22.96
CA GLY A 300 3.10 15.99 22.21
C GLY A 300 3.09 15.81 20.68
N SER A 301 2.49 14.72 20.20
CA SER A 301 2.36 14.43 18.76
C SER A 301 0.94 14.69 18.27
N ASP A 302 0.81 15.34 17.12
CA ASP A 302 -0.49 15.57 16.48
C ASP A 302 -0.82 14.40 15.54
N LEU A 303 -1.86 13.63 15.90
CA LEU A 303 -2.35 12.52 15.08
C LEU A 303 -3.57 12.93 14.25
N ALA A 304 -3.38 13.09 12.95
CA ALA A 304 -4.49 13.29 12.02
C ALA A 304 -5.21 11.96 11.77
N VAL A 305 -6.54 11.98 11.79
CA VAL A 305 -7.35 10.78 11.48
C VAL A 305 -7.97 10.93 10.11
N ARG A 306 -7.80 9.94 9.25
CA ARG A 306 -8.34 9.92 7.89
C ARG A 306 -8.91 8.55 7.56
N ARG A 307 -9.83 8.50 6.59
CA ARG A 307 -10.20 7.23 5.97
C ARG A 307 -9.12 6.82 4.96
N VAL A 308 -8.90 5.53 4.80
CA VAL A 308 -8.12 5.02 3.66
C VAL A 308 -8.81 5.47 2.37
N LEU A 309 -8.07 6.17 1.50
CA LEU A 309 -8.65 6.65 0.25
C LEU A 309 -8.97 5.49 -0.69
N PRO A 310 -10.06 5.54 -1.47
CA PRO A 310 -10.36 4.52 -2.47
C PRO A 310 -9.18 4.30 -3.41
N GLY A 311 -8.77 3.04 -3.58
CA GLY A 311 -7.66 2.65 -4.44
C GLY A 311 -6.29 2.62 -3.74
N ILE A 312 -6.16 3.18 -2.54
CA ILE A 312 -5.02 2.89 -1.65
C ILE A 312 -5.27 1.55 -0.98
N MET A 313 -4.26 0.68 -1.01
CA MET A 313 -4.27 -0.61 -0.36
C MET A 313 -3.15 -0.59 0.66
N VAL A 314 -3.47 -1.03 1.88
CA VAL A 314 -2.57 -1.21 3.00
C VAL A 314 -3.04 -2.45 3.75
N ASP A 315 -2.15 -3.13 4.47
CA ASP A 315 -2.48 -4.43 5.11
C ASP A 315 -3.69 -4.39 6.03
N SER A 316 -3.90 -3.28 6.75
CA SER A 316 -5.09 -3.10 7.62
C SER A 316 -6.41 -3.26 6.85
N THR A 317 -6.41 -3.03 5.53
CA THR A 317 -7.57 -3.24 4.66
C THR A 317 -7.98 -4.72 4.56
N ALA A 318 -7.02 -5.64 4.54
CA ALA A 318 -7.30 -7.08 4.51
C ALA A 318 -7.90 -7.56 5.86
N LEU A 319 -7.35 -7.01 6.96
CA LEU A 319 -7.80 -7.30 8.32
C LEU A 319 -9.21 -6.75 8.59
N ASN A 320 -9.46 -5.46 8.31
CA ASN A 320 -10.76 -4.82 8.50
C ASN A 320 -11.90 -5.49 7.72
N ARG A 321 -11.59 -6.21 6.63
CA ARG A 321 -12.57 -7.00 5.85
C ARG A 321 -12.87 -8.38 6.46
N SER A 322 -12.26 -8.71 7.59
CA SER A 322 -12.32 -10.03 8.22
C SER A 322 -12.56 -9.94 9.74
N ASP A 323 -13.32 -8.92 10.16
CA ASP A 323 -13.74 -8.68 11.55
C ASP A 323 -12.58 -8.36 12.53
N TRP A 324 -11.48 -7.78 12.02
CA TRP A 324 -10.43 -7.19 12.86
C TRP A 324 -10.62 -5.68 12.98
N ASP A 325 -10.25 -5.13 14.12
CA ASP A 325 -10.13 -3.69 14.32
C ASP A 325 -8.68 -3.29 14.00
N ALA A 326 -8.43 -2.94 12.74
CA ALA A 326 -7.10 -2.59 12.25
C ALA A 326 -7.02 -1.12 11.82
N VAL A 327 -5.91 -0.47 12.19
CA VAL A 327 -5.57 0.89 11.76
C VAL A 327 -4.24 0.90 11.03
N THR A 328 -3.96 1.95 10.26
CA THR A 328 -2.64 2.19 9.67
C THR A 328 -2.07 3.52 10.14
N ILE A 329 -0.87 3.50 10.69
CA ILE A 329 -0.08 4.67 11.06
C ILE A 329 0.92 4.94 9.95
N SER A 330 0.89 6.15 9.42
CA SER A 330 1.75 6.63 8.35
C SER A 330 2.19 8.06 8.64
N LYS A 331 3.29 8.51 8.05
CA LYS A 331 3.75 9.89 8.17
C LYS A 331 4.38 10.34 6.86
N GLY A 332 3.94 11.47 6.34
CA GLY A 332 4.50 12.00 5.10
C GLY A 332 3.69 13.16 4.53
N ASP A 333 4.16 13.64 3.39
CA ASP A 333 3.52 14.65 2.58
C ASP A 333 3.58 14.28 1.08
N PHE A 334 3.32 15.24 0.18
CA PHE A 334 3.38 15.01 -1.26
C PHE A 334 4.80 14.65 -1.76
N SER A 335 5.85 15.09 -1.07
CA SER A 335 7.24 14.74 -1.40
C SER A 335 7.53 13.27 -1.08
N SER A 336 6.95 12.75 0.01
CA SER A 336 6.98 11.32 0.36
C SER A 336 6.38 10.48 -0.77
N LEU A 337 5.18 10.84 -1.24
CA LEU A 337 4.51 10.16 -2.36
C LEU A 337 5.30 10.19 -3.67
N ALA A 338 6.07 11.26 -3.92
CA ALA A 338 6.91 11.37 -5.11
C ALA A 338 8.11 10.39 -5.07
N ARG A 339 8.56 10.00 -3.87
CA ARG A 339 9.70 9.11 -3.64
C ARG A 339 9.30 7.64 -3.66
N ILE A 340 8.13 7.31 -3.13
CA ILE A 340 7.60 5.94 -3.02
C ILE A 340 7.61 5.22 -4.39
N HIS A 341 7.97 3.93 -4.36
CA HIS A 341 8.18 3.05 -5.52
C HIS A 341 9.24 3.52 -6.53
N THR A 342 10.09 4.49 -6.21
CA THR A 342 11.21 4.89 -7.10
C THR A 342 12.52 4.26 -6.63
N PRO A 343 13.53 4.08 -7.51
CA PRO A 343 14.87 3.69 -7.08
C PRO A 343 15.52 4.67 -6.08
N GLY A 344 14.98 5.90 -5.99
CA GLY A 344 15.44 6.90 -5.03
C GLY A 344 14.84 6.76 -3.63
N ASP A 345 14.02 5.74 -3.36
CA ASP A 345 13.56 5.43 -2.00
C ASP A 345 14.63 4.68 -1.20
N THR A 346 15.67 5.43 -0.86
CA THR A 346 16.89 4.95 -0.19
C THR A 346 16.97 5.46 1.25
N SER A 347 17.61 4.70 2.13
CA SER A 347 17.71 5.03 3.55
C SER A 347 18.45 6.35 3.83
N GLY A 348 19.35 6.79 2.94
CA GLY A 348 20.05 8.08 3.06
C GLY A 348 19.15 9.32 3.02
N ARG A 349 17.85 9.16 2.76
CA ARG A 349 16.84 10.23 2.80
C ARG A 349 16.01 10.23 4.09
N LEU A 350 16.34 9.34 5.02
CA LEU A 350 15.69 9.23 6.31
C LEU A 350 16.71 9.33 7.44
N ASP A 351 16.36 10.05 8.50
CA ASP A 351 17.09 10.17 9.76
C ASP A 351 16.45 9.36 10.91
N GLY A 352 15.21 8.88 10.74
CA GLY A 352 14.51 8.00 11.69
C GLY A 352 13.67 8.74 12.73
N SER A 353 13.57 10.08 12.67
CA SER A 353 12.76 10.88 13.58
C SER A 353 11.27 10.62 13.44
N GLY A 354 10.76 10.37 12.22
CA GLY A 354 9.37 10.01 12.01
C GLY A 354 9.01 8.65 12.59
N VAL A 355 9.92 7.69 12.49
CA VAL A 355 9.80 6.37 13.14
C VAL A 355 9.79 6.51 14.65
N ALA A 356 10.72 7.29 15.22
CA ALA A 356 10.79 7.51 16.66
C ALA A 356 9.49 8.13 17.23
N GLU A 357 8.92 9.13 16.54
CA GLU A 357 7.64 9.75 16.91
C GLU A 357 6.50 8.72 16.92
N ALA A 358 6.37 7.91 15.86
CA ALA A 358 5.36 6.87 15.79
C ALA A 358 5.53 5.80 16.88
N VAL A 359 6.78 5.41 17.18
CA VAL A 359 7.11 4.45 18.24
C VAL A 359 6.74 5.00 19.61
N GLU A 360 7.07 6.26 19.92
CA GLU A 360 6.71 6.92 21.18
C GLU A 360 5.19 6.92 21.39
N MET A 361 4.42 7.33 20.38
CA MET A 361 2.97 7.32 20.40
C MET A 361 2.40 5.90 20.63
N VAL A 362 2.79 4.92 19.81
CA VAL A 362 2.22 3.57 19.92
C VAL A 362 2.67 2.87 21.20
N ALA A 363 3.91 3.09 21.66
CA ALA A 363 4.36 2.57 22.95
C ALA A 363 3.55 3.17 24.11
N ASN A 364 3.19 4.46 24.04
CA ASN A 364 2.30 5.08 25.02
C ASN A 364 0.90 4.45 24.97
N PHE A 365 0.35 4.24 23.78
CA PHE A 365 -0.93 3.55 23.60
C PHE A 365 -0.93 2.14 24.22
N ILE A 366 0.09 1.32 23.92
CA ILE A 366 0.19 -0.05 24.47
C ILE A 366 0.20 -0.04 26.00
N LYS A 367 0.95 0.88 26.63
CA LYS A 367 1.01 1.00 28.10
C LYS A 367 -0.34 1.33 28.74
N ARG A 368 -1.28 1.90 28.00
CA ARG A 368 -2.62 2.24 28.50
C ARG A 368 -3.60 1.07 28.40
N GLU A 369 -3.45 0.27 27.35
CA GLU A 369 -4.37 -0.83 27.03
C GLU A 369 -4.01 -2.16 27.71
N THR A 370 -2.82 -2.24 28.31
CA THR A 370 -2.31 -3.41 29.02
C THR A 370 -1.96 -3.08 30.46
#